data_AF-A0A2R4JV02-F1
#
_entry.id   AF-A0A2R4JV02-F1
#
_cell.length_a   1.000
_cell.length_b   1.000
_cell.length_c   1.000
_cell.angle_alpha   90.00
_cell.angle_beta   90.00
_cell.angle_gamma   90.00
#
_symmetry.space_group_name_H-M   'P 1'
#
loop_
_entity.id
_entity.type
_entity.pdbx_description
1 polymer ?
#
loop_
_entity_poly.entity_id
_entity_poly.type
_entity_poly.pdbx_seq_one_letter_code
_entity_poly.pdbx_strand_id
1 'polypeptide(L)'
;MTKTAWPIGAPLLTAAVASVRVWHIGGTSRTSSSTNSDPARAANEAAALALLTHHRVPSSRLLHADIEMQPAWTAQNVVQAEPVPADRFLDELAGPLAAVHAIPGTHFGRLAGATRHHTWRDYLHDRLNLYTEPRHPISLPSQQPSAKTST
;
A
#
# COMPACT_ATOMS: atom_id res chain seq x y z
N MET A 1 16.17 -22.56 12.40
CA MET A 1 15.28 -21.63 11.68
C MET A 1 14.63 -20.72 12.71
N THR A 2 15.19 -19.53 12.91
CA THR A 2 14.69 -18.56 13.88
C THR A 2 13.49 -17.86 13.28
N LYS A 3 12.30 -18.17 13.80
CA LYS A 3 11.04 -17.48 13.51
C LYS A 3 11.19 -16.05 14.01
N THR A 4 11.41 -15.09 13.12
CA THR A 4 11.49 -13.67 13.50
C THR A 4 10.14 -13.25 14.05
N ALA A 5 10.07 -13.13 15.36
CA ALA A 5 8.86 -12.74 16.06
C ALA A 5 8.47 -11.31 15.69
N TRP A 6 7.18 -11.11 15.51
CA TRP A 6 6.50 -9.81 15.42
C TRP A 6 7.07 -8.82 16.45
N PRO A 7 7.40 -7.56 16.10
CA PRO A 7 7.83 -6.59 17.09
C PRO A 7 6.60 -6.11 17.88
N ILE A 8 6.34 -6.81 18.98
CA ILE A 8 5.41 -6.37 20.02
C ILE A 8 5.97 -5.06 20.60
N GLY A 9 5.32 -3.92 20.35
CA GLY A 9 5.65 -2.64 21.00
C GLY A 9 6.01 -1.45 20.09
N ALA A 10 5.89 -1.55 18.76
CA ALA A 10 6.12 -0.42 17.86
C ALA A 10 4.97 0.60 17.89
N PRO A 11 5.23 1.93 17.91
CA PRO A 11 4.19 2.94 17.78
C PRO A 11 3.58 2.95 16.36
N LEU A 12 2.26 3.07 16.30
CA LEU A 12 1.46 3.24 15.07
C LEU A 12 1.57 4.69 14.58
N LEU A 13 1.89 4.90 13.31
CA LEU A 13 2.18 6.25 12.81
C LEU A 13 0.95 7.12 12.45
N THR A 14 -0.09 6.66 11.72
CA THR A 14 -1.47 7.25 11.59
C THR A 14 -2.28 6.64 10.41
N ALA A 15 -3.55 7.07 10.28
CA ALA A 15 -4.68 6.62 9.44
C ALA A 15 -4.38 5.83 8.15
N ALA A 16 -4.70 4.54 8.24
CA ALA A 16 -4.73 3.58 7.15
C ALA A 16 -5.76 3.97 6.07
N VAL A 17 -5.37 3.96 4.80
CA VAL A 17 -6.30 3.49 3.77
C VAL A 17 -6.61 2.03 4.15
N ALA A 18 -7.89 1.69 4.31
CA ALA A 18 -8.51 0.65 5.16
C ALA A 18 -7.91 -0.80 5.26
N SER A 19 -6.71 -1.09 4.76
CA SER A 19 -6.09 -2.42 4.79
C SER A 19 -4.58 -2.43 5.07
N VAL A 20 -3.95 -1.29 5.41
CA VAL A 20 -2.51 -1.23 5.77
C VAL A 20 -2.31 -0.71 7.18
N ARG A 21 -1.53 -1.42 8.00
CA ARG A 21 -1.03 -0.86 9.27
C ARG A 21 0.46 -0.60 9.17
N VAL A 22 0.91 0.59 9.56
CA VAL A 22 2.32 1.00 9.50
C VAL A 22 2.89 1.18 10.90
N TRP A 23 4.00 0.52 11.16
CA TRP A 23 4.69 0.50 12.45
C TRP A 23 6.07 1.14 12.32
N HIS A 24 6.47 1.96 13.29
CA HIS A 24 7.85 2.41 13.40
C HIS A 24 8.62 1.49 14.35
N ILE A 25 9.59 0.74 13.85
CA ILE A 25 10.40 -0.18 14.66
C ILE A 25 11.66 0.55 15.11
N GLY A 26 11.83 0.71 16.43
CA GLY A 26 12.99 1.35 17.04
C GLY A 26 14.24 0.46 17.00
N GLY A 27 15.35 1.02 16.52
CA GLY A 27 16.68 0.40 16.43
C GLY A 27 17.72 1.43 15.97
N THR A 28 19.01 1.07 15.90
CA THR A 28 20.10 1.96 15.41
C THR A 28 19.90 2.39 13.95
N SER A 29 19.10 1.65 13.19
CA SER A 29 18.52 2.07 11.92
C SER A 29 17.01 2.16 12.07
N ARG A 30 16.41 3.33 11.80
CA ARG A 30 14.96 3.51 11.85
C ARG A 30 14.31 2.83 10.66
N THR A 31 13.37 1.91 10.93
CA THR A 31 12.65 1.16 9.90
C THR A 31 11.16 1.28 10.09
N SER A 32 10.40 1.39 9.00
CA SER A 32 8.95 1.26 9.01
C SER A 32 8.54 -0.09 8.44
N SER A 33 7.48 -0.70 9.00
CA SER A 33 6.89 -1.93 8.47
C SER A 33 5.42 -1.73 8.17
N SER A 34 4.96 -2.24 7.02
CA SER A 34 3.56 -2.20 6.61
C SER A 34 2.99 -3.62 6.60
N THR A 35 1.84 -3.84 7.23
CA THR A 35 1.11 -5.13 7.14
C THR A 35 -0.09 -4.99 6.23
N ASN A 36 -0.22 -5.91 5.27
CA ASN A 36 -1.26 -5.94 4.26
C ASN A 36 -2.07 -7.22 4.39
N SER A 37 -3.40 -7.11 4.39
CA SER A 37 -4.29 -8.29 4.35
C SER A 37 -4.33 -8.95 2.96
N ASP A 38 -3.96 -8.22 1.90
CA ASP A 38 -3.77 -8.74 0.53
C ASP A 38 -2.28 -9.01 0.28
N PRO A 39 -1.82 -10.28 0.22
CA PRO A 39 -0.43 -10.63 -0.09
C PRO A 39 0.07 -10.03 -1.40
N ALA A 40 -0.80 -9.90 -2.40
CA ALA A 40 -0.43 -9.33 -3.68
C ALA A 40 -0.19 -7.80 -3.57
N ARG A 41 -0.67 -7.14 -2.51
CA ARG A 41 -0.33 -5.74 -2.22
C ARG A 41 1.08 -5.62 -1.63
N ALA A 42 1.43 -6.49 -0.67
CA ALA A 42 2.79 -6.55 -0.11
C ALA A 42 3.83 -6.90 -1.18
N ALA A 43 3.53 -7.88 -2.05
CA ALA A 43 4.39 -8.23 -3.17
C ALA A 43 4.59 -7.05 -4.14
N ASN A 44 3.52 -6.32 -4.45
CA ASN A 44 3.60 -5.17 -5.34
C ASN A 44 4.43 -4.03 -4.76
N GLU A 45 4.26 -3.76 -3.47
CA GLU A 45 5.05 -2.76 -2.73
C GLU A 45 6.54 -3.16 -2.71
N ALA A 46 6.85 -4.42 -2.42
CA ALA A 46 8.23 -4.92 -2.44
C ALA A 46 8.87 -4.78 -3.83
N ALA A 47 8.16 -5.13 -4.89
CA ALA A 47 8.63 -4.98 -6.27
C ALA A 47 8.84 -3.51 -6.66
N ALA A 48 7.95 -2.60 -6.22
CA ALA A 48 8.09 -1.17 -6.46
C ALA A 48 9.34 -0.60 -5.81
N LEU A 49 9.56 -0.90 -4.52
CA LEU A 49 10.73 -0.41 -3.79
C LEU A 49 12.03 -0.99 -4.35
N ALA A 50 12.02 -2.24 -4.81
CA ALA A 50 13.16 -2.86 -5.50
C ALA A 50 13.46 -2.16 -6.84
N LEU A 51 12.44 -1.86 -7.63
CA LEU A 51 12.57 -1.16 -8.92
C LEU A 51 13.14 0.26 -8.74
N LEU A 52 12.58 1.04 -7.81
CA LEU A 52 13.06 2.39 -7.50
C LEU A 52 14.52 2.37 -7.03
N THR A 53 14.88 1.40 -6.18
CA THR A 53 16.27 1.21 -5.73
C THR A 53 17.20 0.88 -6.89
N HIS A 54 16.79 -0.01 -7.79
CA HIS A 54 17.57 -0.40 -8.97
C HIS A 54 17.87 0.80 -9.88
N HIS A 55 16.88 1.66 -10.10
CA HIS A 55 17.01 2.87 -10.92
C HIS A 55 17.51 4.10 -10.17
N ARG A 56 17.90 3.95 -8.89
CA ARG A 56 18.41 5.04 -8.03
C ARG A 56 17.45 6.22 -7.91
N VAL A 57 16.15 5.96 -7.99
CA VAL A 57 15.14 6.99 -7.73
C VAL A 57 15.09 7.27 -6.22
N PRO A 58 15.06 8.54 -5.77
CA PRO A 58 14.93 8.86 -4.36
C PRO A 58 13.63 8.27 -3.78
N SER A 59 13.76 7.28 -2.90
CA SER A 59 12.63 6.62 -2.23
C SER A 59 13.05 5.95 -0.93
N SER A 60 12.07 5.46 -0.16
CA SER A 60 12.35 4.40 0.80
C SER A 60 12.94 3.19 0.08
N ARG A 61 13.84 2.49 0.76
CA ARG A 61 14.50 1.27 0.35
C ARG A 61 13.88 0.09 1.09
N LEU A 62 13.54 -0.95 0.35
CA LEU A 62 13.12 -2.22 0.91
C LEU A 62 14.28 -2.83 1.73
N LEU A 63 13.99 -3.20 2.97
CA LEU A 63 14.92 -3.90 3.85
C LEU A 63 14.57 -5.39 3.92
N HIS A 64 13.28 -5.70 4.03
CA HIS A 64 12.78 -7.07 4.06
C HIS A 64 11.31 -7.11 3.62
N ALA A 65 10.84 -8.28 3.19
CA ALA A 65 9.44 -8.56 2.98
C ALA A 65 9.17 -10.04 3.26
N ASP A 66 8.00 -10.34 3.79
CA ASP A 66 7.46 -11.70 3.86
C ASP A 66 6.07 -11.66 3.25
N ILE A 67 6.01 -12.11 1.98
CA ILE A 67 4.78 -12.10 1.18
C ILE A 67 3.94 -13.36 1.38
N GLU A 68 4.49 -14.39 2.03
CA GLU A 68 3.81 -15.67 2.27
C GLU A 68 3.21 -15.74 3.69
N MET A 69 3.69 -14.92 4.63
CA MET A 69 3.09 -14.74 5.95
C MET A 69 1.66 -14.20 5.87
N GLN A 70 0.83 -14.53 6.87
CA GLN A 70 -0.49 -13.94 7.06
C GLN A 70 -0.56 -13.21 8.41
N PRO A 71 -0.73 -11.87 8.43
CA PRO A 71 -0.77 -10.98 7.27
C PRO A 71 0.62 -10.83 6.62
N ALA A 72 0.63 -10.61 5.30
CA ALA A 72 1.87 -10.35 4.55
C ALA A 72 2.41 -8.97 4.92
N TRP A 73 3.72 -8.77 4.83
CA TRP A 73 4.33 -7.51 5.25
C TRP A 73 5.60 -7.12 4.48
N THR A 74 5.88 -5.81 4.51
CA THR A 74 7.13 -5.20 4.03
C THR A 74 7.79 -4.45 5.19
N ALA A 75 9.11 -4.32 5.14
CA ALA A 75 9.91 -3.46 6.00
C ALA A 75 10.85 -2.63 5.15
N GLN A 76 10.93 -1.34 5.43
CA GLN A 76 11.70 -0.37 4.67
C GLN A 76 12.41 0.61 5.61
N ASN A 77 13.41 1.32 5.11
CA ASN A 77 14.00 2.41 5.88
C ASN A 77 13.00 3.58 6.03
N VAL A 78 13.10 4.28 7.16
CA VAL A 78 12.34 5.52 7.36
C VAL A 78 13.03 6.64 6.58
N VAL A 79 12.28 7.30 5.72
CA VAL A 79 12.71 8.58 5.12
C VAL A 79 12.32 9.68 6.08
N GLN A 80 13.32 10.41 6.57
CA GLN A 80 13.10 11.63 7.33
C GLN A 80 13.32 12.81 6.40
N ALA A 81 12.22 13.37 5.91
CA ALA A 81 12.21 14.57 5.09
C ALA A 81 11.18 15.53 5.67
N GLU A 82 11.49 16.82 5.64
CA GLU A 82 10.51 17.84 5.94
C GLU A 82 9.41 17.80 4.86
N PRO A 83 8.12 17.86 5.22
CA PRO A 83 7.04 17.97 4.25
C PRO A 83 7.26 19.18 3.34
N VAL A 84 7.08 18.98 2.03
CA VAL A 84 7.20 20.07 1.05
C VAL A 84 6.02 21.03 1.24
N PRO A 85 6.26 22.35 1.41
CA PRO A 85 5.21 23.36 1.46
C PRO A 85 4.33 23.35 0.20
N ALA A 86 3.02 23.61 0.36
CA ALA A 86 2.05 23.49 -0.72
C ALA A 86 2.35 24.39 -1.93
N ASP A 87 2.91 25.58 -1.70
CA ASP A 87 3.31 26.55 -2.71
C ASP A 87 4.50 26.09 -3.56
N ARG A 88 5.29 25.12 -3.07
CA ARG A 88 6.44 24.54 -3.79
C ARG A 88 6.22 23.11 -4.28
N PHE A 89 5.10 22.50 -3.88
CA PHE A 89 4.85 21.07 -4.09
C PHE A 89 4.89 20.66 -5.56
N LEU A 90 4.27 21.44 -6.46
CA LEU A 90 4.24 21.08 -7.89
C LEU A 90 5.63 21.15 -8.53
N ASP A 91 6.42 22.17 -8.18
CA ASP A 91 7.77 22.35 -8.69
C ASP A 91 8.70 21.24 -8.16
N GLU A 92 8.62 20.92 -6.87
CA GLU A 92 9.43 19.88 -6.25
C GLU A 92 8.98 18.45 -6.65
N LEU A 93 7.72 18.26 -7.07
CA LEU A 93 7.21 16.96 -7.53
C LEU A 93 7.68 16.62 -8.96
N ALA A 94 7.98 17.62 -9.79
CA ALA A 94 8.31 17.41 -11.20
C ALA A 94 9.53 16.48 -11.38
N GLY A 95 10.59 16.69 -10.60
CA GLY A 95 11.82 15.87 -10.65
C GLY A 95 11.58 14.40 -10.29
N PRO A 96 11.04 14.09 -9.11
CA PRO A 96 10.68 12.73 -8.71
C PRO A 96 9.74 12.04 -9.71
N LEU A 97 8.73 12.74 -10.22
CA LEU A 97 7.78 12.16 -11.18
C LEU A 97 8.46 11.84 -12.51
N ALA A 98 9.31 12.73 -13.02
CA ALA A 98 10.10 12.49 -14.23
C ALA A 98 11.03 11.29 -14.05
N ALA A 99 11.68 11.16 -12.88
CA ALA A 99 12.55 10.03 -12.58
C ALA A 99 11.79 8.69 -12.57
N VAL A 100 10.58 8.65 -11.99
CA VAL A 100 9.73 7.45 -12.00
C VAL A 100 9.27 7.11 -13.41
N HIS A 101 8.83 8.09 -14.20
CA HIS A 101 8.38 7.86 -15.59
C HIS A 101 9.51 7.50 -16.55
N ALA A 102 10.76 7.84 -16.23
CA ALA A 102 11.93 7.46 -17.02
C ALA A 102 12.35 5.99 -16.82
N ILE A 103 11.77 5.28 -15.84
CA ILE A 103 12.08 3.87 -15.62
C ILE A 103 11.58 3.04 -16.81
N PRO A 104 12.46 2.32 -17.53
CA PRO A 104 12.07 1.53 -18.68
C PRO A 104 11.31 0.27 -18.27
N GLY A 105 10.24 -0.04 -18.99
CA GLY A 105 9.47 -1.26 -18.81
C GLY A 105 7.97 -1.02 -18.94
N THR A 106 7.22 -2.11 -19.04
CA THR A 106 5.76 -2.10 -19.08
C THR A 106 5.22 -2.18 -17.67
N HIS A 107 5.38 -1.10 -16.90
CA HIS A 107 4.92 -1.01 -15.50
C HIS A 107 3.42 -0.73 -15.41
N PHE A 108 2.59 -1.66 -15.89
CA PHE A 108 1.14 -1.51 -15.87
C PHE A 108 0.54 -2.05 -14.57
N GLY A 109 -0.15 -1.18 -13.81
CA GLY A 109 -0.91 -1.60 -12.64
C GLY A 109 -0.04 -2.12 -11.48
N ARG A 110 0.16 -3.44 -11.40
CA ARG A 110 0.95 -4.10 -10.34
C ARG A 110 2.29 -4.64 -10.89
N LEU A 111 3.41 -4.22 -10.33
CA LEU A 111 4.76 -4.73 -10.63
C LEU A 111 4.95 -6.19 -10.21
N ALA A 112 4.41 -6.59 -9.06
CA ALA A 112 4.25 -8.00 -8.71
C ALA A 112 2.78 -8.38 -8.83
N GLY A 113 2.49 -9.39 -9.66
CA GLY A 113 1.10 -9.77 -9.96
C GLY A 113 0.51 -9.09 -11.20
N ALA A 114 1.34 -8.52 -12.10
CA ALA A 114 0.98 -8.29 -13.52
C ALA A 114 0.76 -9.61 -14.31
N THR A 115 0.25 -10.65 -13.67
CA THR A 115 -0.17 -11.87 -14.35
C THR A 115 -1.61 -11.77 -14.84
N ARG A 116 -2.40 -10.83 -14.32
CA ARG A 116 -3.84 -10.68 -14.69
C ARG A 116 -4.09 -9.74 -15.86
N HIS A 117 -3.27 -8.70 -16.01
CA HIS A 117 -3.47 -7.67 -17.03
C HIS A 117 -2.16 -7.48 -17.78
N HIS A 118 -2.07 -8.07 -18.97
CA HIS A 118 -0.87 -8.03 -19.81
C HIS A 118 -0.67 -6.66 -20.46
N THR A 119 -1.68 -5.79 -20.46
CA THR A 119 -1.60 -4.43 -20.97
C THR A 119 -2.25 -3.41 -20.02
N TRP A 120 -1.84 -2.14 -20.14
CA TRP A 120 -2.49 -1.01 -19.47
C TRP A 120 -4.00 -0.94 -19.75
N ARG A 121 -4.38 -1.24 -21.00
CA ARG A 121 -5.76 -1.21 -21.45
C ARG A 121 -6.59 -2.24 -20.68
N ASP A 122 -6.09 -3.48 -20.54
CA ASP A 122 -6.80 -4.54 -19.82
C ASP A 122 -6.98 -4.19 -18.34
N TYR A 123 -5.95 -3.58 -17.73
CA TYR A 123 -6.03 -3.08 -16.36
C TYR A 123 -7.09 -1.98 -16.21
N LEU A 124 -7.08 -0.99 -17.11
CA LEU A 124 -8.05 0.10 -17.06
C LEU A 124 -9.49 -0.39 -17.28
N HIS A 125 -9.71 -1.32 -18.22
CA HIS A 125 -11.04 -1.89 -18.45
C HIS A 125 -11.56 -2.65 -17.23
N ASP A 126 -10.74 -3.48 -16.58
CA ASP A 126 -11.12 -4.17 -15.35
C ASP A 126 -11.52 -3.18 -14.23
N ARG A 127 -10.71 -2.12 -14.04
CA ARG A 127 -11.01 -1.08 -13.05
C ARG A 127 -12.26 -0.30 -13.37
N LEU A 128 -12.47 0.08 -14.62
CA LEU A 128 -13.68 0.77 -15.06
C LEU A 128 -14.92 -0.12 -14.83
N ASN A 129 -14.83 -1.41 -15.18
CA ASN A 129 -15.90 -2.38 -14.93
C ASN A 129 -16.27 -2.44 -13.44
N LEU A 130 -15.29 -2.50 -12.54
CA LEU A 130 -15.54 -2.47 -11.08
C LEU A 130 -16.25 -1.20 -10.58
N TYR A 131 -16.07 -0.07 -11.25
CA TYR A 131 -16.75 1.18 -10.90
C TYR A 131 -18.12 1.32 -11.57
N THR A 132 -18.33 0.66 -12.71
CA THR A 132 -19.61 0.68 -13.44
C THR A 132 -20.54 -0.45 -13.04
N GLU A 133 -20.04 -1.52 -12.42
CA GLU A 133 -20.90 -2.54 -11.85
C GLU A 133 -21.70 -1.97 -10.67
N PRO A 134 -23.04 -2.09 -10.67
CA PRO A 134 -23.84 -1.64 -9.56
C PRO A 134 -23.43 -2.42 -8.31
N ARG A 135 -22.88 -1.72 -7.31
CA ARG A 135 -22.69 -2.28 -5.97
C ARG A 135 -24.04 -2.85 -5.52
N HIS A 136 -24.07 -4.13 -5.16
CA HIS A 136 -25.22 -4.72 -4.48
C HIS A 136 -25.66 -3.77 -3.35
N PRO A 137 -26.96 -3.42 -3.26
CA PRO A 137 -27.44 -2.59 -2.17
C PRO A 137 -27.05 -3.28 -0.86
N ILE A 138 -26.43 -2.51 0.02
CA ILE A 138 -26.23 -2.92 1.40
C ILE A 138 -27.63 -3.25 1.94
N SER A 139 -27.90 -4.53 2.20
CA SER A 139 -29.06 -4.93 2.97
C SER A 139 -28.90 -4.35 4.37
N LEU A 140 -29.48 -3.18 4.60
CA LEU A 140 -29.63 -2.64 5.94
C LEU A 140 -30.48 -3.65 6.73
N PRO A 141 -30.07 -4.04 7.95
CA PRO A 141 -30.91 -4.88 8.78
C PRO A 141 -32.24 -4.15 9.03
N SER A 142 -33.34 -4.79 8.65
CA SER A 142 -34.70 -4.31 8.93
C SER A 142 -34.83 -4.02 10.42
N GLN A 143 -35.07 -2.76 10.78
CA GLN A 143 -35.51 -2.44 12.13
C GLN A 143 -36.88 -3.11 12.35
N GLN A 144 -36.93 -4.13 13.20
CA GLN A 144 -38.18 -4.58 13.78
C GLN A 144 -38.77 -3.44 14.63
N PRO A 145 -40.02 -3.03 14.41
CA PRO A 145 -40.65 -2.06 15.28
C PRO A 145 -40.85 -2.66 16.67
N SER A 146 -40.35 -1.96 17.69
CA SER A 146 -40.58 -2.28 19.10
C SER A 146 -42.07 -2.33 19.40
N ALA A 147 -42.54 -3.46 19.92
CA ALA A 147 -43.88 -3.59 20.46
C ALA A 147 -44.08 -2.54 21.57
N LYS A 148 -45.07 -1.66 21.38
CA LYS A 148 -45.58 -0.83 22.46
C LYS A 148 -46.32 -1.74 23.44
N THR A 149 -45.77 -1.91 24.64
CA THR A 149 -46.55 -2.30 25.81
C THR A 149 -47.53 -1.16 26.13
N SER A 150 -48.80 -1.39 25.88
CA SER A 150 -49.89 -0.63 26.48
C SER A 150 -50.36 -1.35 27.74
N THR A 151 -50.54 -0.53 28.77
CA THR A 151 -51.05 -0.79 30.12
C THR A 151 -52.39 -1.53 30.14
#